data_AF-A0A377XJ96-F1
#
_entry.id   AF-A0A377XJ96-F1
#
_cell.length_a   1.000
_cell.length_b   1.000
_cell.length_c   1.000
_cell.angle_alpha   90.00
_cell.angle_beta   90.00
_cell.angle_gamma   90.00
#
_symmetry.space_group_name_H-M   'P 1'
#
loop_
_entity.id
_entity.type
_entity.pdbx_description
1 polymer ?
#
loop_
_entity_poly.entity_id
_entity_poly.type
_entity_poly.pdbx_seq_one_letter_code
_entity_poly.pdbx_strand_id
1 'polypeptide(L)'
;MARQGRYLSLHDEVKNFPLQYWLRSAIIAAGALVVVIMLWASVPLNMPFKFTLSWLKGAQTIEATTVSQLEKAHVRIGDTLRLTGTGMCNIRTPGSWSAKEDSPFLPFDCSQIVWNDAPPLPLPESDIVSKATALMQSVQRQLHPETDDDSRVSPALRSAIQKSGMVLLDDFGDIVQKTNDLCSAKDDCLRLKNALVNLGNTRNWETLTKRATAGKLDGVNVLLRPVSAESLENLVTTSTAPFVIRETSRAAQALNSPAPGGFLIASDEGSVLVNQPWPAVSLYDYPAHEQWGELRRLAGMLMHPPFHAEGIVTNLFTDANGTQHINLHRIPDRSGLWRYLGITLLLLSMVGCMAYHAVQALRRYQRHRQRMEEIQKYYESCLNPVLLPSSDSQD
;
A
#
# COMPACT_ATOMS: atom_id res chain seq x y z
N MET A 1 -32.28 13.89 66.87
CA MET A 1 -33.01 13.63 65.61
C MET A 1 -32.62 14.70 64.60
N ALA A 2 -31.92 14.33 63.53
CA ALA A 2 -31.66 15.27 62.45
C ALA A 2 -32.99 15.54 61.70
N ARG A 3 -33.36 16.81 61.56
CA ARG A 3 -34.64 17.25 60.97
C ARG A 3 -34.32 18.01 59.69
N GLN A 4 -34.83 17.56 58.55
CA GLN A 4 -34.64 18.23 57.27
C GLN A 4 -35.97 18.92 56.91
N GLY A 5 -36.12 20.16 57.37
CA GLY A 5 -37.34 20.98 57.22
C GLY A 5 -38.22 21.05 58.48
N ARG A 6 -39.30 21.85 58.42
CA ARG A 6 -40.13 22.21 59.58
C ARG A 6 -41.13 21.12 60.01
N TYR A 7 -41.50 20.20 59.11
CA TYR A 7 -42.63 19.27 59.30
C TYR A 7 -42.31 17.77 59.22
N LEU A 8 -41.18 17.35 58.64
CA LEU A 8 -40.84 15.94 58.46
C LEU A 8 -39.52 15.58 59.20
N SER A 9 -39.53 14.48 59.95
CA SER A 9 -38.30 13.91 60.53
C SER A 9 -37.61 13.01 59.50
N LEU A 10 -36.28 12.94 59.53
CA LEU A 10 -35.50 12.14 58.56
C LEU A 10 -35.81 10.63 58.66
N HIS A 11 -36.31 10.18 59.82
CA HIS A 11 -36.75 8.80 60.03
C HIS A 11 -38.12 8.52 59.39
N ASP A 12 -39.06 9.45 59.50
CA ASP A 12 -40.40 9.32 58.88
C ASP A 12 -40.34 9.46 57.36
N GLU A 13 -39.42 10.29 56.84
CA GLU A 13 -39.19 10.42 55.40
C GLU A 13 -38.73 9.09 54.79
N VAL A 14 -37.79 8.39 55.43
CA VAL A 14 -37.28 7.12 54.91
C VAL A 14 -38.33 6.00 55.02
N LYS A 15 -39.17 6.02 56.06
CA LYS A 15 -40.22 5.02 56.30
C LYS A 15 -41.41 5.17 55.34
N ASN A 16 -41.85 6.40 55.09
CA ASN A 16 -43.02 6.68 54.24
C ASN A 16 -42.63 6.91 52.77
N PHE A 17 -41.39 7.37 52.51
CA PHE A 17 -40.90 7.71 51.18
C PHE A 17 -39.49 7.13 50.93
N PRO A 18 -39.36 5.81 50.69
CA PRO A 18 -38.06 5.16 50.57
C PRO A 18 -37.23 5.71 49.40
N LEU A 19 -35.93 5.94 49.65
CA LEU A 19 -34.99 6.47 48.67
C LEU A 19 -34.79 5.49 47.50
N GLN A 20 -35.06 5.96 46.28
CA GLN A 20 -34.81 5.21 45.05
C GLN A 20 -33.42 5.56 44.50
N TYR A 21 -32.44 4.65 44.65
CA TYR A 21 -31.08 4.84 44.14
C TYR A 21 -31.01 4.58 42.62
N TRP A 22 -31.58 5.49 41.82
CA TRP A 22 -31.57 5.42 40.35
C TRP A 22 -30.18 5.72 39.77
N LEU A 23 -29.40 6.58 40.44
CA LEU A 23 -28.08 7.03 39.98
C LEU A 23 -27.08 5.88 39.83
N ARG A 24 -27.13 4.87 40.71
CA ARG A 24 -26.25 3.69 40.61
C ARG A 24 -26.51 2.90 39.32
N SER A 25 -27.78 2.68 38.98
CA SER A 25 -28.14 2.01 37.72
C SER A 25 -27.79 2.86 36.50
N ALA A 26 -27.93 4.19 36.59
CA ALA A 26 -27.53 5.10 35.52
C ALA A 26 -26.01 5.08 35.27
N ILE A 27 -25.19 5.07 36.32
CA ILE A 27 -23.72 4.99 36.21
C ILE A 27 -23.29 3.67 35.56
N ILE A 28 -23.90 2.55 35.95
CA ILE A 28 -23.58 1.23 35.35
C ILE A 28 -23.98 1.20 33.88
N ALA A 29 -25.15 1.74 33.53
CA ALA A 29 -25.59 1.83 32.13
C ALA A 29 -24.66 2.73 31.30
N ALA A 30 -24.21 3.86 31.84
CA ALA A 30 -23.25 4.75 31.19
C ALA A 30 -21.88 4.08 31.01
N GLY A 31 -21.39 3.37 32.01
CA GLY A 31 -20.14 2.60 31.92
C GLY A 31 -20.20 1.51 30.84
N ALA A 32 -21.30 0.74 30.80
CA ALA A 32 -21.53 -0.26 29.76
C ALA A 32 -21.61 0.37 28.35
N LEU A 33 -22.27 1.52 28.21
CA LEU A 33 -22.35 2.28 26.96
C LEU A 33 -20.95 2.68 26.46
N VAL A 34 -20.09 3.20 27.34
CA VAL A 34 -18.71 3.57 26.98
C VAL A 34 -17.92 2.37 26.47
N VAL A 35 -18.04 1.22 27.13
CA VAL A 35 -17.39 -0.03 26.68
C VAL A 35 -17.92 -0.46 25.30
N VAL A 36 -19.23 -0.37 25.06
CA VAL A 36 -19.84 -0.67 23.75
C VAL A 36 -19.31 0.27 22.66
N ILE A 37 -19.23 1.58 22.94
CA ILE A 37 -18.68 2.58 22.01
C ILE A 37 -17.20 2.28 21.72
N MET A 38 -16.41 1.97 22.75
CA MET A 38 -14.99 1.63 22.61
C MET A 38 -14.80 0.38 21.75
N LEU A 39 -15.59 -0.68 21.99
CA LEU A 39 -15.58 -1.89 21.17
C LEU A 39 -15.98 -1.62 19.72
N TRP A 40 -16.97 -0.73 19.51
CA TRP A 40 -17.42 -0.35 18.17
C TRP A 40 -16.38 0.46 17.39
N ALA A 41 -15.66 1.36 18.06
CA ALA A 41 -14.59 2.14 17.46
C ALA A 41 -13.29 1.32 17.24
N SER A 42 -13.02 0.34 18.11
CA SER A 42 -11.77 -0.42 18.09
C SER A 42 -11.84 -1.70 17.25
N VAL A 43 -13.04 -2.24 17.01
CA VAL A 43 -13.26 -3.44 16.21
C VAL A 43 -14.15 -3.06 15.03
N PRO A 44 -13.70 -3.20 13.76
CA PRO A 44 -14.56 -2.96 12.61
C PRO A 44 -15.68 -4.02 12.58
N LEU A 45 -16.81 -3.71 13.23
CA LEU A 45 -17.95 -4.61 13.39
C LEU A 45 -18.64 -4.98 12.07
N ASN A 46 -18.30 -4.31 10.97
CA ASN A 46 -18.81 -4.66 9.64
C ASN A 46 -18.38 -6.08 9.21
N MET A 47 -17.27 -6.57 9.76
CA MET A 47 -16.70 -7.88 9.47
C MET A 47 -17.39 -9.06 10.19
N PRO A 48 -17.53 -9.09 11.53
CA PRO A 48 -18.14 -10.23 12.25
C PRO A 48 -19.61 -10.51 11.88
N PHE A 49 -20.40 -9.50 11.50
CA PHE A 49 -21.78 -9.72 11.03
C PHE A 49 -21.84 -10.39 9.65
N LYS A 50 -20.97 -9.99 8.71
CA LYS A 50 -20.88 -10.66 7.40
C LYS A 50 -20.39 -12.10 7.55
N PHE A 51 -19.45 -12.36 8.46
CA PHE A 51 -18.92 -13.70 8.73
C PHE A 51 -19.95 -14.62 9.39
N THR A 52 -20.67 -14.17 10.42
CA THR A 52 -21.71 -14.97 11.08
C THR A 52 -22.89 -15.27 10.15
N LEU A 53 -23.29 -14.31 9.32
CA LEU A 53 -24.36 -14.49 8.34
C LEU A 53 -23.96 -15.45 7.19
N SER A 54 -22.70 -15.40 6.74
CA SER A 54 -22.20 -16.26 5.66
C SER A 54 -21.97 -17.70 6.11
N TRP A 55 -21.49 -17.91 7.35
CA TRP A 55 -21.38 -19.23 7.95
C TRP A 55 -22.75 -19.90 8.12
N LEU A 56 -23.78 -19.13 8.50
CA LEU A 56 -25.17 -19.61 8.58
C LEU A 56 -25.79 -19.94 7.21
N LYS A 57 -25.29 -19.32 6.13
CA LYS A 57 -25.77 -19.52 4.75
C LYS A 57 -25.10 -20.69 4.02
N GLY A 58 -24.19 -21.42 4.68
CA GLY A 58 -23.51 -22.56 4.08
C GLY A 58 -22.33 -22.16 3.20
N ALA A 59 -21.43 -21.31 3.72
CA ALA A 59 -20.17 -20.96 3.08
C ALA A 59 -19.42 -22.23 2.63
N GLN A 60 -19.10 -22.31 1.34
CA GLN A 60 -18.35 -23.43 0.77
C GLN A 60 -16.87 -23.07 0.68
N THR A 61 -16.01 -24.06 0.90
CA THR A 61 -14.58 -23.95 0.62
C THR A 61 -14.35 -24.30 -0.85
N ILE A 62 -13.99 -23.31 -1.66
CA ILE A 62 -13.70 -23.47 -3.07
C ILE A 62 -12.18 -23.49 -3.24
N GLU A 63 -11.65 -24.63 -3.68
CA GLU A 63 -10.26 -24.76 -4.10
C GLU A 63 -10.19 -24.68 -5.62
N ALA A 64 -9.33 -23.81 -6.14
CA ALA A 64 -9.11 -23.68 -7.58
C ALA A 64 -7.62 -23.55 -7.89
N THR A 65 -7.17 -24.34 -8.86
CA THR A 65 -5.80 -24.31 -9.40
C THR A 65 -5.73 -23.68 -10.80
N THR A 66 -6.88 -23.40 -11.41
CA THR A 66 -7.00 -22.85 -12.77
C THR A 66 -8.12 -21.83 -12.86
N VAL A 67 -8.01 -20.90 -13.81
CA VAL A 67 -9.00 -19.85 -14.09
C VAL A 67 -10.38 -20.46 -14.39
N SER A 68 -10.43 -21.49 -15.26
CA SER A 68 -11.69 -22.16 -15.62
C SER A 68 -12.39 -22.86 -14.45
N GLN A 69 -11.63 -23.39 -13.48
CA GLN A 69 -12.23 -23.98 -12.27
C GLN A 69 -12.92 -22.92 -11.42
N LEU A 70 -12.27 -21.77 -11.22
CA LEU A 70 -12.82 -20.68 -10.42
C LEU A 70 -14.07 -20.07 -11.08
N GLU A 71 -14.05 -19.93 -12.41
CA GLU A 71 -15.19 -19.44 -13.19
C GLU A 71 -16.43 -20.34 -13.05
N LYS A 72 -16.23 -21.67 -13.11
CA LYS A 72 -17.31 -22.66 -12.94
C LYS A 72 -17.84 -22.73 -11.50
N ALA A 73 -17.04 -22.36 -10.51
CA ALA A 73 -17.41 -22.44 -9.10
C ALA A 73 -18.44 -21.37 -8.68
N HIS A 74 -18.60 -20.30 -9.47
CA HIS A 74 -19.57 -19.22 -9.22
C HIS A 74 -19.47 -18.64 -7.80
N VAL A 75 -18.29 -18.10 -7.49
CA VAL A 75 -17.91 -17.52 -6.20
C VAL A 75 -18.94 -16.51 -5.68
N ARG A 76 -19.23 -16.55 -4.38
CA ARG A 76 -20.12 -15.63 -3.68
C ARG A 76 -19.41 -14.95 -2.51
N ILE A 77 -19.93 -13.79 -2.13
CA ILE A 77 -19.50 -13.11 -0.90
C ILE A 77 -19.76 -14.03 0.29
N GLY A 78 -18.73 -14.27 1.09
CA GLY A 78 -18.76 -15.15 2.25
C GLY A 78 -18.19 -16.55 2.01
N ASP A 79 -17.89 -16.93 0.77
CA ASP A 79 -17.18 -18.19 0.48
C ASP A 79 -15.73 -18.12 0.93
N THR A 80 -15.16 -19.27 1.26
CA THR A 80 -13.74 -19.39 1.55
C THR A 80 -13.03 -19.87 0.29
N LEU A 81 -12.08 -19.09 -0.21
CA LEU A 81 -11.28 -19.46 -1.36
C LEU A 81 -9.90 -19.93 -0.92
N ARG A 82 -9.42 -20.98 -1.60
CA ARG A 82 -8.03 -21.39 -1.57
C ARG A 82 -7.52 -21.54 -3.00
N LEU A 83 -6.80 -20.53 -3.43
CA LEU A 83 -6.35 -20.37 -4.80
C LEU A 83 -4.85 -20.63 -4.87
N THR A 84 -4.45 -21.38 -5.88
CA THR A 84 -3.05 -21.59 -6.23
C THR A 84 -2.92 -21.50 -7.74
N GLY A 85 -1.89 -20.83 -8.22
CA GLY A 85 -1.72 -20.67 -9.66
C GLY A 85 -0.54 -19.80 -9.98
N THR A 86 -0.45 -19.43 -11.24
CA THR A 86 0.51 -18.42 -11.73
C THR A 86 -0.27 -17.23 -12.22
N GLY A 87 0.09 -16.05 -11.74
CA GLY A 87 -0.59 -14.81 -12.07
C GLY A 87 0.36 -13.64 -11.97
N MET A 88 -0.01 -12.52 -12.56
CA MET A 88 0.80 -11.31 -12.61
C MET A 88 0.54 -10.47 -11.36
N CYS A 89 1.58 -9.96 -10.70
CA CYS A 89 1.38 -8.93 -9.69
C CYS A 89 0.81 -7.67 -10.35
N ASN A 90 -0.24 -7.10 -9.77
CA ASN A 90 -0.84 -5.88 -10.28
C ASN A 90 0.19 -4.73 -10.26
N ILE A 91 -0.04 -3.69 -11.05
CA ILE A 91 0.80 -2.51 -11.05
C ILE A 91 0.07 -1.37 -10.35
N ARG A 92 0.79 -0.69 -9.47
CA ARG A 92 0.20 0.37 -8.69
C ARG A 92 -0.10 1.58 -9.57
N THR A 93 -1.39 1.88 -9.73
CA THR A 93 -1.84 3.19 -10.21
C THR A 93 -2.00 4.18 -9.07
N PRO A 94 -1.48 5.41 -9.18
CA PRO A 94 -1.79 6.47 -8.24
C PRO A 94 -3.31 6.68 -8.15
N GLY A 95 -3.88 6.54 -6.95
CA GLY A 95 -5.32 6.73 -6.70
C GLY A 95 -6.19 5.47 -6.67
N SER A 96 -5.65 4.28 -6.99
CA SER A 96 -6.36 3.01 -6.85
C SER A 96 -5.82 2.19 -5.67
N TRP A 97 -6.66 1.94 -4.65
CA TRP A 97 -6.44 1.04 -3.51
C TRP A 97 -5.30 1.40 -2.52
N SER A 98 -5.61 1.42 -1.22
CA SER A 98 -4.76 2.00 -0.15
C SER A 98 -4.39 1.02 0.97
N ALA A 99 -4.16 -0.26 0.68
CA ALA A 99 -3.87 -1.22 1.75
C ALA A 99 -2.45 -1.10 2.33
N LYS A 100 -1.47 -0.54 1.59
CA LYS A 100 -0.13 -0.20 2.09
C LYS A 100 0.60 0.77 1.16
N GLU A 101 1.24 1.80 1.71
CA GLU A 101 2.04 2.77 0.94
C GLU A 101 3.42 2.22 0.53
N ASP A 102 3.98 1.29 1.30
CA ASP A 102 5.32 0.72 1.09
C ASP A 102 5.24 -0.72 0.56
N SER A 103 5.15 -0.90 -0.76
CA SER A 103 5.41 -2.20 -1.41
C SER A 103 6.91 -2.35 -1.64
N PRO A 104 7.54 -3.46 -1.23
CA PRO A 104 8.96 -3.70 -1.52
C PRO A 104 9.21 -3.89 -3.01
N PHE A 105 8.18 -4.21 -3.81
CA PHE A 105 8.30 -4.52 -5.23
C PHE A 105 7.94 -3.37 -6.17
N LEU A 106 7.91 -2.12 -5.69
CA LEU A 106 7.54 -0.97 -6.53
C LEU A 106 8.22 -1.00 -7.91
N PRO A 107 7.46 -0.84 -9.01
CA PRO A 107 6.05 -0.41 -9.10
C PRO A 107 4.99 -1.52 -8.94
N PHE A 108 5.39 -2.77 -8.73
CA PHE A 108 4.48 -3.91 -8.59
C PHE A 108 3.85 -3.97 -7.19
N ASP A 109 2.56 -4.30 -7.17
CA ASP A 109 1.77 -4.57 -5.98
C ASP A 109 1.32 -6.04 -5.97
N CYS A 110 2.11 -6.89 -5.32
CA CYS A 110 1.81 -8.31 -5.18
C CYS A 110 0.80 -8.63 -4.06
N SER A 111 0.14 -7.63 -3.46
CA SER A 111 -1.07 -7.85 -2.68
C SER A 111 -2.31 -8.02 -3.56
N GLN A 112 -2.16 -7.75 -4.86
CA GLN A 112 -3.16 -7.91 -5.89
C GLN A 112 -2.58 -8.75 -7.02
N ILE A 113 -3.27 -9.83 -7.40
CA ILE A 113 -2.83 -10.74 -8.46
C ILE A 113 -3.87 -10.73 -9.58
N VAL A 114 -3.40 -10.41 -10.80
CA VAL A 114 -4.15 -10.62 -12.02
C VAL A 114 -3.96 -12.07 -12.46
N TRP A 115 -5.05 -12.83 -12.50
CA TRP A 115 -5.06 -14.23 -12.88
C TRP A 115 -5.99 -14.46 -14.07
N ASN A 116 -5.38 -14.70 -15.24
CA ASN A 116 -6.07 -14.99 -16.49
C ASN A 116 -5.25 -15.98 -17.33
N ASP A 117 -5.84 -16.48 -18.41
CA ASP A 117 -5.18 -17.38 -19.38
C ASP A 117 -4.55 -16.60 -20.56
N ALA A 118 -4.33 -15.28 -20.40
CA ALA A 118 -3.75 -14.46 -21.43
C ALA A 118 -2.24 -14.69 -21.54
N PRO A 119 -1.65 -14.50 -22.74
CA PRO A 119 -0.20 -14.57 -22.90
C PRO A 119 0.52 -13.54 -22.00
N PRO A 120 1.71 -13.88 -21.49
CA PRO A 120 2.60 -12.94 -20.83
C PRO A 120 2.75 -11.63 -21.60
N LEU A 121 2.70 -10.50 -20.89
CA LEU A 121 3.26 -9.28 -21.49
C LEU A 121 4.77 -9.49 -21.67
N PRO A 122 5.32 -9.07 -22.82
CA PRO A 122 6.76 -9.18 -23.06
C PRO A 122 7.53 -8.31 -22.08
N LEU A 123 8.79 -8.67 -21.83
CA LEU A 123 9.68 -7.83 -21.04
C LEU A 123 9.87 -6.49 -21.75
N PRO A 124 9.99 -5.38 -21.01
CA PRO A 124 10.18 -4.08 -21.61
C PRO A 124 11.51 -4.00 -22.37
N GLU A 125 11.44 -3.46 -23.58
CA GLU A 125 12.58 -3.19 -24.47
C GLU A 125 12.59 -1.70 -24.85
N SER A 126 13.79 -1.12 -24.98
CA SER A 126 13.94 0.28 -25.39
C SER A 126 15.26 0.47 -26.14
N ASP A 127 15.14 0.93 -27.39
CA ASP A 127 16.30 1.30 -28.22
C ASP A 127 17.07 2.47 -27.60
N ILE A 128 16.37 3.39 -26.94
CA ILE A 128 16.98 4.56 -26.29
C ILE A 128 17.86 4.10 -25.12
N VAL A 129 17.36 3.20 -24.28
CA VAL A 129 18.16 2.64 -23.19
C VAL A 129 19.31 1.82 -23.72
N SER A 130 19.08 1.01 -24.76
CA SER A 130 20.14 0.23 -25.42
C SER A 130 21.27 1.13 -25.93
N LYS A 131 20.95 2.27 -26.56
CA LYS A 131 21.94 3.28 -26.98
C LYS A 131 22.65 3.96 -25.80
N ALA A 132 21.92 4.29 -24.74
CA ALA A 132 22.50 4.89 -23.54
C ALA A 132 23.48 3.94 -22.84
N THR A 133 23.08 2.69 -22.63
CA THR A 133 23.93 1.63 -22.08
C THR A 133 25.14 1.38 -22.97
N ALA A 134 24.95 1.32 -24.29
CA ALA A 134 26.05 1.12 -25.23
C ALA A 134 27.09 2.27 -25.18
N LEU A 135 26.65 3.52 -25.03
CA LEU A 135 27.53 4.67 -24.84
C LEU A 135 28.29 4.58 -23.51
N MET A 136 27.60 4.28 -22.41
CA MET A 136 28.23 4.14 -21.09
C MET A 136 29.27 3.02 -21.09
N GLN A 137 28.92 1.84 -21.61
CA GLN A 137 29.81 0.69 -21.72
C GLN A 137 31.02 0.99 -22.61
N SER A 138 30.82 1.69 -23.74
CA SER A 138 31.93 2.12 -24.60
C SER A 138 32.92 3.01 -23.84
N VAL A 139 32.44 3.96 -23.05
CA VAL A 139 33.30 4.88 -22.30
C VAL A 139 34.00 4.14 -21.16
N GLN A 140 33.26 3.33 -20.40
CA GLN A 140 33.80 2.55 -19.30
C GLN A 140 34.89 1.57 -19.77
N ARG A 141 34.64 0.84 -20.87
CA ARG A 141 35.61 -0.10 -21.46
C ARG A 141 36.90 0.58 -21.89
N GLN A 142 36.82 1.77 -22.48
CA GLN A 142 38.01 2.49 -22.93
C GLN A 142 38.78 3.15 -21.78
N LEU A 143 38.08 3.64 -20.75
CA LEU A 143 38.71 4.26 -19.58
C LEU A 143 39.30 3.25 -18.60
N HIS A 144 38.64 2.10 -18.44
CA HIS A 144 38.98 1.03 -17.50
C HIS A 144 39.04 -0.33 -18.23
N PRO A 145 40.00 -0.55 -19.15
CA PRO A 145 40.07 -1.77 -19.95
C PRO A 145 40.44 -2.97 -19.09
N GLU A 146 39.76 -4.10 -19.31
CA GLU A 146 40.16 -5.38 -18.73
C GLU A 146 41.35 -5.98 -19.48
N THR A 147 42.02 -6.97 -18.87
CA THR A 147 43.27 -7.55 -19.38
C THR A 147 43.13 -8.28 -20.72
N ASP A 148 41.91 -8.65 -21.11
CA ASP A 148 41.59 -9.47 -22.30
C ASP A 148 40.79 -8.70 -23.37
N ASP A 149 40.65 -7.38 -23.22
CA ASP A 149 39.94 -6.56 -24.21
C ASP A 149 40.74 -6.46 -25.53
N ASP A 150 40.06 -6.71 -26.65
CA ASP A 150 40.50 -6.52 -28.05
C ASP A 150 40.74 -5.03 -28.34
N SER A 151 41.68 -4.42 -27.63
CA SER A 151 42.05 -3.04 -27.84
C SER A 151 42.97 -2.94 -29.05
N ARG A 152 42.74 -1.92 -29.88
CA ARG A 152 43.44 -1.66 -31.15
C ARG A 152 44.93 -1.28 -30.97
N VAL A 153 45.45 -1.39 -29.76
CA VAL A 153 46.78 -0.92 -29.35
C VAL A 153 47.56 -2.07 -28.72
N SER A 154 48.87 -2.10 -28.92
CA SER A 154 49.70 -3.17 -28.33
C SER A 154 49.70 -3.10 -26.80
N PRO A 155 49.70 -4.25 -26.09
CA PRO A 155 49.73 -4.28 -24.62
C PRO A 155 50.91 -3.52 -24.01
N ALA A 156 52.06 -3.51 -24.69
CA ALA A 156 53.27 -2.80 -24.27
C ALA A 156 53.10 -1.27 -24.28
N LEU A 157 52.45 -0.71 -25.31
CA LEU A 157 52.19 0.73 -25.40
C LEU A 157 51.15 1.16 -24.37
N ARG A 158 50.12 0.35 -24.15
CA ARG A 158 49.11 0.61 -23.10
C ARG A 158 49.72 0.60 -21.70
N SER A 159 50.57 -0.38 -21.39
CA SER A 159 51.28 -0.45 -20.12
C SER A 159 52.21 0.74 -19.91
N ALA A 160 52.88 1.22 -20.96
CA ALA A 160 53.73 2.41 -20.88
C ALA A 160 52.93 3.70 -20.61
N ILE A 161 51.74 3.83 -21.19
CA ILE A 161 50.83 4.97 -20.98
C ILE A 161 50.20 4.93 -19.57
N GLN A 162 49.79 3.75 -19.09
CA GLN A 162 49.31 3.60 -17.72
C GLN A 162 50.40 3.90 -16.69
N LYS A 163 51.64 3.47 -16.95
CA LYS A 163 52.80 3.81 -16.10
C LYS A 163 53.11 5.31 -16.07
N SER A 164 52.74 6.06 -17.12
CA SER A 164 52.86 7.53 -17.13
C SER A 164 51.69 8.25 -16.46
N GLY A 165 50.72 7.50 -15.92
CA GLY A 165 49.55 8.03 -15.23
C GLY A 165 48.52 8.66 -16.16
N MET A 166 48.59 8.36 -17.47
CA MET A 166 47.64 8.84 -18.47
C MET A 166 46.65 7.72 -18.83
N VAL A 167 45.42 8.09 -19.19
CA VAL A 167 44.38 7.19 -19.68
C VAL A 167 44.24 7.36 -21.18
N LEU A 168 44.16 6.25 -21.91
CA LEU A 168 44.07 6.25 -23.37
C LEU A 168 42.65 5.88 -23.80
N LEU A 169 42.02 6.73 -24.60
CA LEU A 169 40.86 6.36 -25.42
C LEU A 169 41.37 5.89 -26.78
N ASP A 170 41.23 4.60 -27.06
CA ASP A 170 41.71 3.94 -28.27
C ASP A 170 40.67 3.90 -29.41
N ASP A 171 39.41 4.19 -29.10
CA ASP A 171 38.34 4.33 -30.09
C ASP A 171 37.45 5.54 -29.78
N PHE A 172 38.04 6.73 -29.87
CA PHE A 172 37.31 7.99 -29.68
C PHE A 172 36.17 8.18 -30.70
N GLY A 173 36.30 7.60 -31.90
CA GLY A 173 35.26 7.61 -32.92
C GLY A 173 33.97 6.93 -32.45
N ASP A 174 34.08 5.77 -31.81
CA ASP A 174 32.94 5.01 -31.27
C ASP A 174 32.14 5.82 -30.23
N ILE A 175 32.82 6.52 -29.31
CA ILE A 175 32.17 7.38 -28.31
C ILE A 175 31.39 8.52 -28.99
N VAL A 176 31.96 9.14 -30.03
CA VAL A 176 31.30 10.20 -30.79
C VAL A 176 30.06 9.67 -31.51
N GLN A 177 30.16 8.52 -32.18
CA GLN A 177 29.05 7.91 -32.91
C GLN A 177 27.91 7.53 -31.95
N LYS A 178 28.20 6.82 -30.85
CA LYS A 178 27.20 6.43 -29.84
C LYS A 178 26.56 7.64 -29.16
N THR A 179 27.34 8.70 -28.92
CA THR A 179 26.79 9.98 -28.41
C THR A 179 25.83 10.61 -29.40
N ASN A 180 26.14 10.57 -30.71
CA ASN A 180 25.27 11.10 -31.74
C ASN A 180 23.97 10.29 -31.88
N ASP A 181 24.04 8.97 -31.72
CA ASP A 181 22.90 8.07 -31.83
C ASP A 181 21.88 8.23 -30.68
N LEU A 182 22.36 8.54 -29.48
CA LEU A 182 21.53 8.84 -28.31
C LEU A 182 21.06 10.29 -28.30
N CYS A 183 21.97 11.24 -28.52
CA CYS A 183 21.75 12.68 -28.36
C CYS A 183 21.49 13.35 -29.71
N SER A 184 20.53 12.83 -30.49
CA SER A 184 20.31 13.27 -31.87
C SER A 184 19.69 14.66 -31.97
N ALA A 185 18.92 15.10 -30.97
CA ALA A 185 18.33 16.44 -30.99
C ALA A 185 19.42 17.51 -30.75
N LYS A 186 19.19 18.71 -31.28
CA LYS A 186 20.16 19.82 -31.20
C LYS A 186 20.52 20.16 -29.75
N ASP A 187 19.53 20.16 -28.87
CA ASP A 187 19.66 20.59 -27.47
C ASP A 187 19.97 19.44 -26.50
N ASP A 188 20.04 18.20 -27.00
CA ASP A 188 20.41 17.05 -26.17
C ASP A 188 21.91 17.03 -25.87
N CYS A 189 22.26 16.70 -24.63
CA CYS A 189 23.64 16.40 -24.20
C CYS A 189 24.65 17.52 -24.51
N LEU A 190 24.25 18.80 -24.51
CA LEU A 190 25.10 19.94 -24.92
C LEU A 190 26.47 19.95 -24.23
N ARG A 191 26.51 19.67 -22.91
CA ARG A 191 27.76 19.61 -22.15
C ARG A 191 28.69 18.49 -22.64
N LEU A 192 28.15 17.29 -22.86
CA LEU A 192 28.90 16.15 -23.39
C LEU A 192 29.40 16.42 -24.81
N LYS A 193 28.53 16.93 -25.69
CA LYS A 193 28.91 17.31 -27.06
C LYS A 193 30.05 18.31 -27.08
N ASN A 194 29.99 19.36 -26.25
CA ASN A 194 31.04 20.37 -26.15
C ASN A 194 32.36 19.78 -25.62
N ALA A 195 32.30 18.90 -24.62
CA ALA A 195 33.50 18.22 -24.12
C ALA A 195 34.16 17.36 -25.20
N LEU A 196 33.39 16.59 -25.95
CA LEU A 196 33.89 15.76 -27.05
C LEU A 196 34.44 16.61 -28.21
N VAL A 197 33.81 17.74 -28.56
CA VAL A 197 34.33 18.68 -29.57
C VAL A 197 35.71 19.20 -29.19
N ASN A 198 35.91 19.55 -27.91
CA ASN A 198 37.19 20.01 -27.38
C ASN A 198 38.23 18.89 -27.38
N LEU A 199 37.87 17.68 -26.97
CA LEU A 199 38.77 16.50 -26.98
C LEU A 199 39.17 16.09 -28.41
N GLY A 200 38.24 16.17 -29.36
CA GLY A 200 38.47 15.88 -30.77
C GLY A 200 39.18 16.98 -31.55
N ASN A 201 39.48 18.12 -30.92
CA ASN A 201 40.08 19.30 -31.54
C ASN A 201 39.35 19.72 -32.83
N THR A 202 38.03 19.91 -32.74
CA THR A 202 37.17 20.31 -33.87
C THR A 202 36.40 21.58 -33.56
N ARG A 203 35.84 22.22 -34.61
CA ARG A 203 35.11 23.50 -34.46
C ARG A 203 33.72 23.34 -33.86
N ASN A 204 33.01 22.26 -34.19
CA ASN A 204 31.64 22.03 -33.77
C ASN A 204 31.27 20.54 -33.84
N TRP A 205 30.14 20.19 -33.21
CA TRP A 205 29.63 18.82 -33.15
C TRP A 205 29.43 18.21 -34.53
N GLU A 206 28.84 18.95 -35.47
CA GLU A 206 28.57 18.46 -36.82
C GLU A 206 29.85 18.03 -37.56
N THR A 207 30.92 18.82 -37.44
CA THR A 207 32.22 18.48 -38.03
C THR A 207 32.82 17.24 -37.39
N LEU A 208 32.69 17.10 -36.07
CA LEU A 208 33.20 15.94 -35.34
C LEU A 208 32.46 14.66 -35.76
N THR A 209 31.13 14.69 -35.78
CA THR A 209 30.30 13.53 -36.19
C THR A 209 30.57 13.14 -37.65
N LYS A 210 30.74 14.11 -38.56
CA LYS A 210 31.13 13.83 -39.96
C LYS A 210 32.49 13.15 -40.07
N ARG A 211 33.46 13.52 -39.22
CA ARG A 211 34.77 12.84 -39.18
C ARG A 211 34.64 11.42 -38.61
N ALA A 212 33.85 11.24 -37.56
CA ALA A 212 33.62 9.95 -36.93
C ALA A 212 32.94 8.96 -37.89
N THR A 213 31.88 9.39 -38.58
CA THR A 213 31.13 8.56 -39.54
C THR A 213 31.93 8.23 -40.80
N ALA A 214 32.86 9.09 -41.21
CA ALA A 214 33.76 8.84 -42.32
C ALA A 214 34.99 7.98 -41.96
N GLY A 215 35.08 7.43 -40.74
CA GLY A 215 36.24 6.67 -40.26
C GLY A 215 37.51 7.51 -40.07
N LYS A 216 37.42 8.84 -40.16
CA LYS A 216 38.59 9.74 -40.01
C LYS A 216 39.07 9.88 -38.57
N LEU A 217 38.36 9.27 -37.62
CA LEU A 217 38.78 9.17 -36.22
C LEU A 217 39.33 7.77 -35.88
N ASP A 218 39.33 6.84 -36.83
CA ASP A 218 39.88 5.51 -36.62
C ASP A 218 41.40 5.62 -36.44
N GLY A 219 41.91 5.15 -35.29
CA GLY A 219 43.32 5.28 -34.90
C GLY A 219 43.68 6.62 -34.23
N VAL A 220 42.71 7.52 -34.00
CA VAL A 220 42.92 8.72 -33.19
C VAL A 220 42.85 8.36 -31.71
N ASN A 221 44.03 8.25 -31.11
CA ASN A 221 44.23 8.00 -29.70
C ASN A 221 44.14 9.31 -28.90
N VAL A 222 43.19 9.42 -27.97
CA VAL A 222 43.08 10.58 -27.08
C VAL A 222 43.68 10.23 -25.73
N LEU A 223 44.68 11.01 -25.30
CA LEU A 223 45.32 10.86 -23.99
C LEU A 223 44.70 11.83 -22.99
N LEU A 224 44.14 11.28 -21.92
CA LEU A 224 43.50 12.01 -20.85
C LEU A 224 44.31 11.89 -19.55
N ARG A 225 44.31 12.95 -18.76
CA ARG A 225 44.71 12.85 -17.35
C ARG A 225 43.61 12.10 -16.57
N PRO A 226 43.91 11.43 -15.46
CA PRO A 226 42.94 10.65 -14.70
C PRO A 226 41.69 11.47 -14.30
N VAL A 227 41.89 12.71 -13.85
CA VAL A 227 40.79 13.62 -13.50
C VAL A 227 39.90 13.95 -14.70
N SER A 228 40.48 14.08 -15.90
CA SER A 228 39.73 14.34 -17.13
C SER A 228 38.97 13.10 -17.62
N ALA A 229 39.55 11.90 -17.43
CA ALA A 229 38.88 10.63 -17.68
C ALA A 229 37.65 10.47 -16.76
N GLU A 230 37.82 10.66 -15.46
CA GLU A 230 36.72 10.62 -14.48
C GLU A 230 35.66 11.69 -14.77
N SER A 231 36.07 12.90 -15.18
CA SER A 231 35.15 13.96 -15.58
C SER A 231 34.33 13.58 -16.82
N LEU A 232 34.95 12.91 -17.79
CA LEU A 232 34.26 12.40 -18.99
C LEU A 232 33.25 11.32 -18.62
N GLU A 233 33.64 10.36 -17.78
CA GLU A 233 32.78 9.30 -17.28
C GLU A 233 31.55 9.86 -16.55
N ASN A 234 31.76 10.77 -15.60
CA ASN A 234 30.67 11.44 -14.87
C ASN A 234 29.76 12.25 -15.79
N LEU A 235 30.33 12.90 -16.82
CA LEU A 235 29.55 13.67 -17.79
C LEU A 235 28.66 12.77 -18.66
N VAL A 236 29.16 11.59 -19.05
CA VAL A 236 28.39 10.58 -19.79
C VAL A 236 27.28 10.01 -18.90
N THR A 237 27.59 9.60 -17.68
CA THR A 237 26.60 9.10 -16.71
C THR A 237 25.50 10.12 -16.44
N THR A 238 25.86 11.39 -16.22
CA THR A 238 24.88 12.46 -15.97
C THR A 238 24.06 12.80 -17.21
N SER A 239 24.65 12.74 -18.41
CA SER A 239 23.94 13.05 -19.66
C SER A 239 22.99 11.94 -20.12
N THR A 240 23.29 10.69 -19.80
CA THR A 240 22.49 9.51 -20.16
C THR A 240 21.36 9.24 -19.16
N ALA A 241 21.54 9.59 -17.88
CA ALA A 241 20.57 9.31 -16.82
C ALA A 241 19.12 9.73 -17.11
N PRO A 242 18.82 10.94 -17.66
CA PRO A 242 17.44 11.34 -17.94
C PRO A 242 16.76 10.47 -19.00
N PHE A 243 17.52 9.93 -19.96
CA PHE A 243 16.97 9.02 -20.97
C PHE A 243 16.54 7.71 -20.32
N VAL A 244 17.40 7.12 -19.48
CA VAL A 244 17.09 5.85 -18.82
C VAL A 244 15.94 5.99 -17.84
N ILE A 245 15.95 7.01 -16.96
CA ILE A 245 14.88 7.24 -15.97
C ILE A 245 13.52 7.41 -16.66
N ARG A 246 13.46 8.22 -17.73
CA ARG A 246 12.23 8.47 -18.47
C ARG A 246 11.68 7.20 -19.11
N GLU A 247 12.54 6.43 -19.77
CA GLU A 247 12.16 5.18 -20.41
C GLU A 247 11.75 4.12 -19.37
N THR A 248 12.46 3.99 -18.24
CA THR A 248 12.09 3.10 -17.13
C THR A 248 10.71 3.45 -16.58
N SER A 249 10.43 4.72 -16.31
CA SER A 249 9.12 5.16 -15.81
C SER A 249 8.00 4.90 -16.82
N ARG A 250 8.25 5.18 -18.10
CA ARG A 250 7.30 4.91 -19.19
C ARG A 250 7.00 3.41 -19.34
N ALA A 251 8.03 2.58 -19.29
CA ALA A 251 7.90 1.13 -19.37
C ALA A 251 7.14 0.57 -18.15
N ALA A 252 7.46 1.03 -16.94
CA ALA A 252 6.75 0.68 -15.72
C ALA A 252 5.25 0.98 -15.81
N GLN A 253 4.87 2.15 -16.36
CA GLN A 253 3.47 2.52 -16.57
C GLN A 253 2.80 1.67 -17.66
N ALA A 254 3.50 1.35 -18.74
CA ALA A 254 2.97 0.54 -19.84
C ALA A 254 2.61 -0.88 -19.41
N LEU A 255 3.27 -1.41 -18.39
CA LEU A 255 2.95 -2.72 -17.82
C LEU A 255 1.60 -2.72 -17.07
N ASN A 256 0.99 -1.56 -16.79
CA ASN A 256 -0.32 -1.45 -16.11
C ASN A 256 -1.54 -1.67 -17.04
N SER A 257 -1.38 -2.48 -18.07
CA SER A 257 -2.45 -2.81 -19.03
C SER A 257 -2.65 -4.32 -19.06
N PRO A 258 -3.20 -4.93 -17.99
CA PRO A 258 -3.47 -6.35 -17.98
C PRO A 258 -4.48 -6.70 -19.08
N ALA A 259 -4.34 -7.90 -19.64
CA ALA A 259 -5.30 -8.41 -20.62
C ALA A 259 -6.71 -8.48 -20.00
N PRO A 260 -7.77 -8.20 -20.78
CA PRO A 260 -9.14 -8.21 -20.29
C PRO A 260 -9.57 -9.62 -19.85
N GLY A 261 -10.45 -9.68 -18.85
CA GLY A 261 -11.03 -10.91 -18.33
C GLY A 261 -10.20 -11.61 -17.24
N GLY A 262 -10.71 -12.75 -16.78
CA GLY A 262 -10.14 -13.49 -15.65
C GLY A 262 -10.49 -12.84 -14.31
N PHE A 263 -9.56 -12.90 -13.37
CA PHE A 263 -9.77 -12.50 -11.98
C PHE A 263 -8.70 -11.53 -11.50
N LEU A 264 -9.08 -10.51 -10.73
CA LEU A 264 -8.16 -9.75 -9.89
C LEU A 264 -8.39 -10.20 -8.44
N ILE A 265 -7.40 -10.85 -7.85
CA ILE A 265 -7.45 -11.33 -6.46
C ILE A 265 -6.71 -10.32 -5.59
N ALA A 266 -7.40 -9.66 -4.68
CA ALA A 266 -6.83 -8.63 -3.81
C ALA A 266 -6.89 -9.03 -2.34
N SER A 267 -5.82 -8.79 -1.59
CA SER A 267 -5.82 -8.91 -0.13
C SER A 267 -6.31 -7.59 0.51
N ASP A 268 -7.43 -7.63 1.23
CA ASP A 268 -7.93 -6.46 1.98
C ASP A 268 -6.92 -5.95 3.03
N GLU A 269 -6.07 -6.85 3.54
CA GLU A 269 -5.04 -6.54 4.53
C GLU A 269 -3.71 -6.08 3.92
N GLY A 270 -3.58 -6.01 2.59
CA GLY A 270 -2.33 -5.69 1.91
C GLY A 270 -1.22 -6.73 2.13
N SER A 271 -1.59 -8.00 2.37
CA SER A 271 -0.64 -9.10 2.48
C SER A 271 -0.12 -9.50 1.10
N VAL A 272 1.16 -9.82 1.01
CA VAL A 272 1.80 -10.25 -0.24
C VAL A 272 1.37 -11.69 -0.55
N LEU A 273 0.83 -11.92 -1.74
CA LEU A 273 0.26 -13.21 -2.18
C LEU A 273 1.28 -14.12 -2.89
N VAL A 274 2.53 -13.66 -3.03
CA VAL A 274 3.62 -14.36 -3.72
C VAL A 274 4.77 -14.66 -2.78
N ASN A 275 5.46 -15.77 -3.04
CA ASN A 275 6.66 -16.18 -2.29
C ASN A 275 7.93 -15.81 -3.07
N GLN A 276 8.15 -14.51 -3.28
CA GLN A 276 9.35 -14.00 -3.96
C GLN A 276 10.29 -13.29 -2.97
N PRO A 277 11.62 -13.38 -3.14
CA PRO A 277 12.56 -12.67 -2.30
C PRO A 277 12.39 -11.16 -2.49
N TRP A 278 12.40 -10.42 -1.38
CA TRP A 278 12.26 -8.97 -1.41
C TRP A 278 13.52 -8.34 -1.99
N PRO A 279 13.41 -7.33 -2.87
CA PRO A 279 14.57 -6.60 -3.33
C PRO A 279 15.18 -5.82 -2.16
N ALA A 280 16.50 -5.72 -2.14
CA ALA A 280 17.21 -4.99 -1.09
C ALA A 280 17.04 -3.47 -1.20
N VAL A 281 16.81 -2.98 -2.42
CA VAL A 281 16.68 -1.56 -2.77
C VAL A 281 15.46 -1.40 -3.68
N SER A 282 14.71 -0.31 -3.53
CA SER A 282 13.56 -0.01 -4.39
C SER A 282 14.03 0.37 -5.80
N LEU A 283 13.24 0.08 -6.83
CA LEU A 283 13.59 0.36 -8.23
C LEU A 283 14.10 1.80 -8.44
N TYR A 284 13.43 2.78 -7.83
CA TYR A 284 13.74 4.19 -8.04
C TYR A 284 14.93 4.70 -7.23
N ASP A 285 15.43 3.91 -6.28
CA ASP A 285 16.61 4.23 -5.47
C ASP A 285 17.91 3.75 -6.13
N TYR A 286 17.81 2.93 -7.19
CA TYR A 286 18.97 2.52 -7.98
C TYR A 286 19.55 3.68 -8.81
N PRO A 287 20.86 3.69 -9.07
CA PRO A 287 21.46 4.57 -10.06
C PRO A 287 20.80 4.38 -11.44
N ALA A 288 20.63 5.47 -12.19
CA ALA A 288 19.87 5.48 -13.45
C ALA A 288 20.26 4.36 -14.43
N HIS A 289 21.54 4.02 -14.53
CA HIS A 289 22.06 3.01 -15.44
C HIS A 289 21.69 1.56 -15.04
N GLU A 290 21.41 1.32 -13.75
CA GLU A 290 20.97 0.02 -13.23
C GLU A 290 19.45 -0.12 -13.22
N GLN A 291 18.71 1.01 -13.09
CA GLN A 291 17.25 1.03 -12.97
C GLN A 291 16.55 0.21 -14.06
N TRP A 292 16.98 0.31 -15.32
CA TRP A 292 16.35 -0.44 -16.41
C TRP A 292 16.55 -1.96 -16.28
N GLY A 293 17.75 -2.39 -15.90
CA GLY A 293 18.07 -3.79 -15.66
C GLY A 293 17.21 -4.35 -14.53
N GLU A 294 17.08 -3.59 -13.44
CA GLU A 294 16.25 -3.96 -12.29
C GLU A 294 14.76 -4.00 -12.64
N LEU A 295 14.24 -3.06 -13.45
CA LEU A 295 12.86 -3.13 -13.94
C LEU A 295 12.62 -4.42 -14.72
N ARG A 296 13.54 -4.79 -15.64
CA ARG A 296 13.43 -6.04 -16.42
C ARG A 296 13.51 -7.26 -15.53
N ARG A 297 14.38 -7.26 -14.51
CA ARG A 297 14.50 -8.36 -13.54
C ARG A 297 13.21 -8.52 -12.72
N LEU A 298 12.67 -7.42 -12.20
CA LEU A 298 11.41 -7.41 -11.46
C LEU A 298 10.25 -7.86 -12.35
N ALA A 299 10.14 -7.36 -13.58
CA ALA A 299 9.13 -7.80 -14.54
C ALA A 299 9.27 -9.31 -14.84
N GLY A 300 10.49 -9.82 -15.08
CA GLY A 300 10.70 -11.25 -15.29
C GLY A 300 10.24 -12.11 -14.10
N MET A 301 10.41 -11.61 -12.88
CA MET A 301 10.04 -12.31 -11.64
C MET A 301 8.55 -12.20 -11.29
N LEU A 302 7.92 -11.05 -11.55
CA LEU A 302 6.60 -10.69 -11.00
C LEU A 302 5.46 -10.70 -12.02
N MET A 303 5.76 -10.97 -13.29
CA MET A 303 4.74 -11.09 -14.33
C MET A 303 4.07 -12.47 -14.35
N HIS A 304 4.77 -13.52 -13.92
CA HIS A 304 4.23 -14.88 -13.82
C HIS A 304 4.63 -15.61 -12.51
N PRO A 305 4.65 -14.96 -11.34
CA PRO A 305 5.00 -15.63 -10.10
C PRO A 305 3.95 -16.69 -9.75
N PRO A 306 4.38 -17.81 -9.15
CA PRO A 306 3.45 -18.66 -8.42
C PRO A 306 2.88 -17.86 -7.24
N PHE A 307 1.57 -17.89 -7.09
CA PHE A 307 0.86 -17.24 -6.00
C PHE A 307 0.06 -18.26 -5.19
N HIS A 308 -0.16 -17.93 -3.93
CA HIS A 308 -1.09 -18.62 -3.06
C HIS A 308 -1.97 -17.59 -2.36
N ALA A 309 -3.28 -17.70 -2.56
CA ALA A 309 -4.24 -16.80 -1.93
C ALA A 309 -5.28 -17.62 -1.18
N GLU A 310 -5.39 -17.38 0.12
CA GLU A 310 -6.35 -18.03 1.00
C GLU A 310 -7.09 -16.98 1.81
N GLY A 311 -8.42 -17.04 1.80
CA GLY A 311 -9.23 -16.04 2.49
C GLY A 311 -10.71 -16.21 2.25
N ILE A 312 -11.48 -15.39 2.96
CA ILE A 312 -12.93 -15.29 2.81
C ILE A 312 -13.23 -14.14 1.86
N VAL A 313 -14.15 -14.34 0.93
CA VAL A 313 -14.57 -13.31 -0.02
C VAL A 313 -15.39 -12.24 0.68
N THR A 314 -14.86 -11.02 0.71
CA THR A 314 -15.52 -9.87 1.35
C THR A 314 -16.23 -8.96 0.36
N ASN A 315 -15.71 -8.89 -0.87
CA ASN A 315 -16.22 -8.09 -1.96
C ASN A 315 -16.05 -8.82 -3.29
N LEU A 316 -17.02 -8.63 -4.18
CA LEU A 316 -17.07 -9.24 -5.51
C LEU A 316 -17.72 -8.26 -6.48
N PHE A 317 -17.00 -7.82 -7.51
CA PHE A 317 -17.55 -7.01 -8.59
C PHE A 317 -16.82 -7.29 -9.90
N THR A 318 -17.37 -6.84 -11.01
CA THR A 318 -16.76 -7.01 -12.33
C THR A 318 -16.53 -5.63 -12.93
N ASP A 319 -15.33 -5.39 -13.43
CA ASP A 319 -14.98 -4.12 -14.05
C ASP A 319 -15.44 -4.04 -15.52
N ALA A 320 -15.20 -2.88 -16.14
CA ALA A 320 -15.53 -2.65 -17.55
C ALA A 320 -14.74 -3.55 -18.53
N ASN A 321 -13.62 -4.12 -18.09
CA ASN A 321 -12.78 -5.02 -18.90
C ASN A 321 -13.25 -6.48 -18.79
N GLY A 322 -14.31 -6.75 -18.02
CA GLY A 322 -14.82 -8.10 -17.78
C GLY A 322 -13.99 -8.89 -16.76
N THR A 323 -13.04 -8.25 -16.07
CA THR A 323 -12.25 -8.88 -15.02
C THR A 323 -13.05 -8.89 -13.72
N GLN A 324 -13.12 -10.04 -13.06
CA GLN A 324 -13.83 -10.19 -11.80
C GLN A 324 -12.89 -9.91 -10.62
N HIS A 325 -13.19 -8.86 -9.86
CA HIS A 325 -12.45 -8.45 -8.68
C HIS A 325 -12.96 -9.22 -7.47
N ILE A 326 -12.04 -9.95 -6.83
CA ILE A 326 -12.30 -10.76 -5.64
C ILE A 326 -11.41 -10.24 -4.52
N ASN A 327 -12.05 -9.74 -3.47
CA ASN A 327 -11.33 -9.33 -2.28
C ASN A 327 -11.35 -10.43 -1.24
N LEU A 328 -10.16 -10.75 -0.73
CA LEU A 328 -9.94 -11.75 0.28
C LEU A 328 -9.53 -11.08 1.58
N HIS A 329 -10.22 -11.47 2.65
CA HIS A 329 -9.79 -11.23 4.01
C HIS A 329 -9.28 -12.53 4.62
N ARG A 330 -8.19 -12.44 5.36
CA ARG A 330 -7.51 -13.62 5.91
C ARG A 330 -8.46 -14.39 6.82
N ILE A 331 -8.42 -15.72 6.72
CA ILE A 331 -9.16 -16.60 7.65
C ILE A 331 -8.51 -16.41 9.03
N PRO A 332 -9.28 -16.07 10.07
CA PRO A 332 -8.71 -15.90 11.40
C PRO A 332 -8.16 -17.23 11.92
N ASP A 333 -6.91 -17.20 12.38
CA ASP A 333 -6.29 -18.34 13.05
C ASP A 333 -7.13 -18.78 14.27
N ARG A 334 -6.92 -20.01 14.76
CA ARG A 334 -7.68 -20.60 15.87
C ARG A 334 -7.75 -19.69 17.11
N SER A 335 -6.71 -18.92 17.41
CA SER A 335 -6.66 -17.91 18.46
C SER A 335 -7.52 -16.66 18.14
N GLY A 336 -7.53 -16.24 16.88
CA GLY A 336 -8.36 -15.14 16.38
C GLY A 336 -9.85 -15.45 16.48
N LEU A 337 -10.26 -16.69 16.18
CA LEU A 337 -11.65 -17.15 16.37
C LEU A 337 -12.10 -17.05 17.84
N TRP A 338 -11.28 -17.50 18.79
CA TRP A 338 -11.57 -17.34 20.22
C TRP A 338 -11.66 -15.89 20.65
N ARG A 339 -10.81 -15.02 20.09
CA ARG A 339 -10.85 -13.59 20.35
C ARG A 339 -12.16 -12.97 19.84
N TYR A 340 -12.58 -13.30 18.61
CA TYR A 340 -13.85 -12.81 18.06
C TYR A 340 -15.05 -13.31 18.85
N LEU A 341 -15.09 -14.60 19.20
CA LEU A 341 -16.16 -15.17 20.01
C LEU A 341 -16.24 -14.51 21.39
N GLY A 342 -15.09 -14.26 22.03
CA GLY A 342 -15.01 -13.52 23.29
C GLY A 342 -15.50 -12.07 23.18
N ILE A 343 -15.11 -11.35 22.12
CA ILE A 343 -15.57 -9.97 21.86
C ILE A 343 -17.08 -9.93 21.60
N THR A 344 -17.62 -10.86 20.80
CA THR A 344 -19.06 -10.93 20.53
C THR A 344 -19.86 -11.24 21.80
N LEU A 345 -19.38 -12.17 22.63
CA LEU A 345 -20.03 -12.51 23.89
C LEU A 345 -19.97 -11.34 24.89
N LEU A 346 -18.84 -10.65 24.98
CA LEU A 346 -18.68 -9.44 25.79
C LEU A 346 -19.63 -8.33 25.31
N LEU A 347 -19.74 -8.12 23.99
CA LEU A 347 -20.64 -7.13 23.40
C LEU A 347 -22.10 -7.42 23.75
N LEU A 348 -22.55 -8.67 23.56
CA LEU A 348 -23.91 -9.08 23.90
C LEU A 348 -24.20 -8.90 25.40
N SER A 349 -23.25 -9.27 26.26
CA SER A 349 -23.37 -9.07 27.70
C SER A 349 -23.47 -7.59 28.07
N MET A 350 -22.63 -6.72 27.49
CA MET A 350 -22.63 -5.28 27.80
C MET A 350 -23.89 -4.59 27.28
N VAL A 351 -24.37 -4.95 26.09
CA VAL A 351 -25.66 -4.47 25.56
C VAL A 351 -26.81 -4.90 26.46
N GLY A 352 -26.83 -6.15 26.90
CA GLY A 352 -27.82 -6.66 27.86
C GLY A 352 -27.79 -5.91 29.20
N CYS A 353 -26.61 -5.71 29.78
CA CYS A 353 -26.43 -4.93 31.00
C CYS A 353 -26.90 -3.49 30.84
N MET A 354 -26.51 -2.82 29.74
CA MET A 354 -26.93 -1.45 29.44
C MET A 354 -28.45 -1.35 29.36
N ALA A 355 -29.11 -2.23 28.60
CA ALA A 355 -30.56 -2.21 28.44
C ALA A 355 -31.28 -2.45 29.78
N TYR A 356 -30.84 -3.45 30.54
CA TYR A 356 -31.45 -3.77 31.84
C TYR A 356 -31.31 -2.62 32.85
N HIS A 357 -30.10 -2.07 32.99
CA HIS A 357 -29.85 -0.98 33.92
C HIS A 357 -30.47 0.34 33.48
N ALA A 358 -30.59 0.61 32.17
CA ALA A 358 -31.33 1.75 31.63
C ALA A 358 -32.83 1.67 31.98
N VAL A 359 -33.46 0.51 31.78
CA VAL A 359 -34.87 0.29 32.16
C VAL A 359 -35.07 0.47 33.67
N GLN A 360 -34.18 -0.10 34.48
CA GLN A 360 -34.25 0.09 35.94
C GLN A 360 -34.05 1.55 36.36
N ALA A 361 -33.08 2.25 35.76
CA ALA A 361 -32.83 3.66 36.04
C ALA A 361 -34.06 4.50 35.70
N LEU A 362 -34.69 4.26 34.54
CA LEU A 362 -35.90 4.95 34.12
C LEU A 362 -37.07 4.70 35.09
N ARG A 363 -37.33 3.43 35.44
CA ARG A 363 -38.39 3.06 36.40
C ARG A 363 -38.16 3.69 37.77
N ARG A 364 -36.93 3.67 38.27
CA ARG A 364 -36.58 4.27 39.57
C ARG A 364 -36.59 5.79 39.54
N TYR A 365 -36.22 6.41 38.42
CA TYR A 365 -36.31 7.84 38.21
C TYR A 365 -37.76 8.32 38.19
N GLN A 366 -38.66 7.60 37.49
CA GLN A 366 -40.09 7.87 37.52
C GLN A 366 -40.67 7.79 38.93
N ARG A 367 -40.34 6.73 39.68
CA ARG A 367 -40.75 6.59 41.10
C ARG A 367 -40.15 7.67 41.99
N HIS A 368 -38.92 8.10 41.73
CA HIS A 368 -38.28 9.19 42.45
C HIS A 368 -38.99 10.53 42.18
N ARG A 369 -39.42 10.78 40.94
CA ARG A 369 -40.21 11.96 40.59
C ARG A 369 -41.58 11.95 41.26
N GLN A 370 -42.27 10.80 41.24
CA GLN A 370 -43.53 10.61 41.98
C GLN A 370 -43.34 10.85 43.49
N ARG A 371 -42.26 10.33 44.09
CA ARG A 371 -41.90 10.60 45.48
C ARG A 371 -41.75 12.10 45.76
N MET A 372 -41.07 12.86 44.90
CA MET A 372 -40.90 14.30 45.09
C MET A 372 -42.24 15.05 45.03
N GLU A 373 -43.13 14.64 44.12
CA GLU A 373 -44.49 15.18 44.00
C GLU A 373 -45.35 14.86 45.24
N GLU A 374 -45.26 13.64 45.78
CA GLU A 374 -45.97 13.22 47.00
C GLU A 374 -45.44 13.93 48.25
N ILE A 375 -44.12 14.08 48.38
CA ILE A 375 -43.50 14.87 49.46
C ILE A 375 -43.99 16.32 49.36
N GLN A 376 -43.98 16.92 48.17
CA GLN A 376 -44.41 18.30 48.00
C GLN A 376 -45.90 18.49 48.35
N LYS A 377 -46.78 17.57 47.91
CA LYS A 377 -48.20 17.56 48.33
C LYS A 377 -48.36 17.43 49.84
N TYR A 378 -47.56 16.60 50.50
CA TYR A 378 -47.58 16.46 51.97
C TYR A 378 -47.22 17.79 52.65
N TYR A 379 -46.15 18.46 52.22
CA TYR A 379 -45.78 19.77 52.77
C TYR A 379 -46.84 20.85 52.48
N GLU A 380 -47.44 20.86 51.29
CA GLU A 380 -48.54 21.77 50.94
C GLU A 380 -49.77 21.55 51.83
N SER A 381 -50.12 20.30 52.14
CA SER A 381 -51.21 19.96 53.07
C SER A 381 -50.94 20.37 54.53
N CYS A 382 -49.66 20.45 54.93
CA CYS A 382 -49.27 20.97 56.25
C CYS A 382 -49.21 22.52 56.30
N LEU A 383 -49.05 23.18 55.15
CA LEU A 383 -49.02 24.64 55.03
C LEU A 383 -50.43 25.23 54.89
N ASN A 384 -51.33 24.52 54.21
CA ASN A 384 -52.77 24.79 54.20
C ASN A 384 -53.47 23.63 54.90
N PRO A 385 -53.73 23.70 56.22
CA PRO A 385 -54.66 22.75 56.81
C PRO A 385 -55.96 22.94 56.03
N VAL A 386 -56.39 21.91 55.31
CA VAL A 386 -57.78 21.84 54.85
C VAL A 386 -58.61 22.20 56.07
N LEU A 387 -59.49 23.19 55.91
CA LEU A 387 -60.61 23.45 56.82
C LEU A 387 -61.34 22.11 56.96
N LEU A 388 -60.92 21.29 57.92
CA LEU A 388 -61.81 20.34 58.55
C LEU A 388 -62.94 21.23 59.07
N PRO A 389 -64.20 20.98 58.68
CA PRO A 389 -65.29 21.59 59.41
C PRO A 389 -65.06 21.26 60.88
N SER A 390 -65.24 22.25 61.74
CA SER A 390 -65.37 22.03 63.16
C SER A 390 -66.25 20.80 63.38
N SER A 391 -65.76 19.88 64.20
CA SER A 391 -66.67 18.96 64.89
C SER A 391 -67.56 19.85 65.76
N ASP A 392 -68.69 20.26 65.20
CA ASP A 392 -69.83 20.64 66.03
C ASP A 392 -70.26 19.38 66.78
N SER A 393 -70.33 19.59 68.09
CA SER A 393 -70.60 18.67 69.18
C SER A 393 -71.90 17.87 69.09
N GLN A 394 -71.84 16.61 69.51
CA GLN A 394 -72.85 15.75 70.18
C GLN A 394 -72.08 14.48 70.59
N ASP A 395 -71.78 14.15 71.85
CA ASP A 395 -72.31 14.53 73.18
C ASP A 395 -71.18 14.78 74.20
#